data_AF-A0A2U3KT43-F1
#
_entry.id   AF-A0A2U3KT43-F1
#
_cell.length_a   1.000
_cell.length_b   1.000
_cell.length_c   1.000
_cell.angle_alpha   90.00
_cell.angle_beta   90.00
_cell.angle_gamma   90.00
#
_symmetry.space_group_name_H-M   'P 1'
#
loop_
_entity.id
_entity.type
_entity.pdbx_description
1 polymer ?
#
loop_
_entity_poly.entity_id
_entity_poly.type
_entity_poly.pdbx_seq_one_letter_code
_entity_poly.pdbx_strand_id
1 'polypeptide(L)'
;MPHSHIAIIGAPLDLGQGRRGVDMGPSALRVANLNARVAALGYEVADLGNIHVEQAETAPEGDPRAKYLPQIATACTLLAVKVEQALAQGQVPLVLGGDHSVAIGTVSGVSHHFRNRQQSAGLIWLDAHADMNTPESSPSGNVHGMPLACIAGLGPTELTGLFGYQPKIAPRNIVIVGLRDVDQMEKPQVRDSGVRAFTMRDIDERGLRSVMDEAIRLPLRDGRGHSPRPRRHRRLPPLARHGFRGSPGRARSRHAGPRRRHLPRGAFGNGNDL
;
A
#
# COMPACT_ATOMS: atom_id res chain seq x y z
N MET A 1 14.13 15.34 -24.65
CA MET A 1 12.66 15.22 -24.66
C MET A 1 12.28 14.33 -23.49
N PRO A 2 11.29 14.68 -22.64
CA PRO A 2 10.74 13.68 -21.73
C PRO A 2 10.16 12.56 -22.60
N HIS A 3 10.21 11.32 -22.11
CA HIS A 3 9.74 10.14 -22.86
C HIS A 3 8.40 10.43 -23.52
N SER A 4 8.39 10.46 -24.85
CA SER A 4 7.23 10.80 -25.66
C SER A 4 6.32 9.59 -25.89
N HIS A 5 6.71 8.40 -25.42
CA HIS A 5 6.04 7.15 -25.65
C HIS A 5 5.61 6.51 -24.33
N ILE A 6 4.32 6.23 -24.18
CA ILE A 6 3.72 5.54 -23.04
C ILE A 6 3.33 4.12 -23.47
N ALA A 7 3.80 3.12 -22.72
CA ALA A 7 3.40 1.73 -22.91
C ALA A 7 2.36 1.35 -21.84
N ILE A 8 1.10 1.21 -22.24
CA ILE A 8 0.03 0.78 -21.34
C ILE A 8 0.06 -0.75 -21.24
N ILE A 9 0.14 -1.29 -20.02
CA ILE A 9 0.18 -2.73 -19.75
C ILE A 9 -0.89 -3.05 -18.71
N GLY A 10 -1.85 -3.90 -19.04
CA GLY A 10 -2.82 -4.39 -18.07
C GLY A 10 -2.31 -5.60 -17.30
N ALA A 11 -2.53 -5.61 -15.99
CA ALA A 11 -2.22 -6.69 -15.07
C ALA A 11 -3.46 -6.98 -14.23
N PRO A 12 -4.43 -7.76 -14.75
CA PRO A 12 -5.72 -8.05 -14.10
C PRO A 12 -5.55 -9.10 -12.98
N LEU A 13 -4.63 -8.84 -12.05
CA LEU A 13 -4.33 -9.72 -10.93
C LEU A 13 -5.36 -9.50 -9.82
N ASP A 14 -6.07 -10.55 -9.44
CA ASP A 14 -7.13 -10.52 -8.41
C ASP A 14 -6.94 -11.65 -7.39
N LEU A 15 -5.74 -12.23 -7.33
CA LEU A 15 -5.40 -13.38 -6.49
C LEU A 15 -4.79 -12.96 -5.15
N GLY A 16 -4.22 -11.76 -5.08
CA GLY A 16 -3.49 -11.28 -3.92
C GLY A 16 -4.40 -10.97 -2.75
N GLN A 17 -5.69 -10.71 -2.97
CA GLN A 17 -6.69 -10.31 -1.97
C GLN A 17 -7.88 -11.26 -1.87
N GLY A 18 -8.65 -11.13 -0.78
CA GLY A 18 -9.84 -11.96 -0.56
C GLY A 18 -11.11 -11.49 -1.29
N ARG A 19 -11.15 -10.25 -1.81
CA ARG A 19 -12.29 -9.72 -2.57
C ARG A 19 -12.04 -9.86 -4.06
N ARG A 20 -13.04 -10.25 -4.81
CA ARG A 20 -12.97 -10.38 -6.27
C ARG A 20 -13.39 -9.10 -6.99
N GLY A 21 -12.95 -8.95 -8.23
CA GLY A 21 -13.42 -7.94 -9.18
C GLY A 21 -12.41 -6.85 -9.52
N VAL A 22 -11.22 -6.84 -8.93
CA VAL A 22 -10.18 -5.87 -9.32
C VAL A 22 -9.49 -6.26 -10.63
N ASP A 23 -9.62 -7.50 -11.07
CA ASP A 23 -9.25 -7.96 -12.42
C ASP A 23 -9.93 -7.14 -13.53
N MET A 24 -11.10 -6.57 -13.26
CA MET A 24 -11.81 -5.68 -14.20
C MET A 24 -11.20 -4.27 -14.31
N GLY A 25 -10.31 -3.89 -13.39
CA GLY A 25 -9.70 -2.55 -13.33
C GLY A 25 -9.05 -2.08 -14.64
N PRO A 26 -8.17 -2.90 -15.27
CA PRO A 26 -7.57 -2.55 -16.55
C PRO A 26 -8.60 -2.30 -17.66
N SER A 27 -9.64 -3.13 -17.74
CA SER A 27 -10.72 -2.98 -18.73
C SER A 27 -11.55 -1.72 -18.47
N ALA A 28 -11.89 -1.44 -17.21
CA ALA A 28 -12.65 -0.25 -16.83
C ALA A 28 -11.93 1.06 -17.21
N LEU A 29 -10.61 1.13 -16.99
CA LEU A 29 -9.81 2.29 -17.38
C LEU A 29 -9.75 2.48 -18.90
N ARG A 30 -9.64 1.39 -19.67
CA ARG A 30 -9.72 1.45 -21.14
C ARG A 30 -11.09 1.94 -21.61
N VAL A 31 -12.17 1.44 -21.03
CA VAL A 31 -13.55 1.90 -21.32
C VAL A 31 -13.73 3.40 -20.99
N ALA A 32 -13.05 3.90 -19.95
CA ALA A 32 -13.02 5.33 -19.61
C ALA A 32 -12.19 6.21 -20.58
N ASN A 33 -11.77 5.65 -21.72
CA ASN A 33 -10.95 6.28 -22.76
C ASN A 33 -9.55 6.69 -22.30
N LEU A 34 -8.90 5.90 -21.44
CA LEU A 34 -7.54 6.20 -20.96
C LEU A 34 -6.56 6.48 -22.11
N ASN A 35 -6.52 5.61 -23.13
CA ASN A 35 -5.56 5.72 -24.23
C ASN A 35 -5.70 7.04 -24.99
N ALA A 36 -6.94 7.42 -25.33
CA ALA A 36 -7.23 8.67 -26.02
C ALA A 36 -6.91 9.90 -25.15
N ARG A 37 -7.17 9.84 -23.83
CA ARG A 37 -6.85 10.92 -22.90
C ARG A 37 -5.34 11.12 -22.74
N VAL A 38 -4.56 10.04 -22.66
CA VAL A 38 -3.09 10.12 -22.62
C VAL A 38 -2.55 10.67 -23.94
N ALA A 39 -3.08 10.22 -25.08
CA ALA A 39 -2.71 10.75 -26.39
C ALA A 39 -3.03 12.26 -26.54
N ALA A 40 -4.16 12.71 -26.00
CA ALA A 40 -4.55 14.12 -26.00
C ALA A 40 -3.60 15.02 -25.18
N LEU A 41 -2.79 14.46 -24.29
CA LEU A 41 -1.72 15.18 -23.58
C LEU A 41 -0.43 15.31 -24.42
N GLY A 42 -0.40 14.75 -25.64
CA GLY A 42 0.73 14.82 -26.56
C GLY A 42 1.71 13.63 -26.48
N TYR A 43 1.32 12.53 -25.83
CA TYR A 43 2.11 11.29 -25.81
C TYR A 43 1.71 10.36 -26.96
N GLU A 44 2.68 9.66 -27.53
CA GLU A 44 2.42 8.46 -28.33
C GLU A 44 2.08 7.31 -27.38
N VAL A 45 1.00 6.59 -27.66
CA VAL A 45 0.47 5.54 -26.77
C VAL A 45 0.50 4.19 -27.47
N ALA A 46 1.22 3.24 -26.88
CA ALA A 46 1.17 1.83 -27.26
C ALA A 46 0.43 1.04 -26.16
N ASP A 47 -0.69 0.42 -26.49
CA ASP A 47 -1.37 -0.51 -25.57
C ASP A 47 -0.88 -1.94 -25.83
N LEU A 48 -0.16 -2.49 -24.85
CA LEU A 48 0.45 -3.81 -24.94
C LEU A 48 -0.47 -4.93 -24.45
N GLY A 49 -1.77 -4.62 -24.30
CA GLY A 49 -2.80 -5.53 -23.85
C GLY A 49 -2.64 -5.92 -22.38
N ASN A 50 -3.18 -7.09 -22.02
CA ASN A 50 -3.04 -7.64 -20.67
C ASN A 50 -1.92 -8.70 -20.63
N ILE A 51 -1.28 -8.87 -19.48
CA ILE A 51 -0.58 -10.12 -19.17
C ILE A 51 -1.61 -11.21 -18.89
N HIS A 52 -1.19 -12.46 -19.05
CA HIS A 52 -1.97 -13.60 -18.60
C HIS A 52 -1.90 -13.70 -17.07
N VAL A 53 -3.04 -13.97 -16.44
CA VAL A 53 -3.20 -14.24 -15.01
C VAL A 53 -4.14 -15.42 -14.87
N GLU A 54 -3.80 -16.37 -13.99
CA GLU A 54 -4.69 -17.50 -13.67
C GLU A 54 -5.93 -17.04 -12.92
N GLN A 55 -7.05 -17.73 -13.14
CA GLN A 55 -8.31 -17.49 -12.44
C GLN A 55 -8.31 -18.24 -11.10
N ALA A 56 -8.83 -17.62 -10.05
CA ALA A 56 -8.85 -18.22 -8.71
C ALA A 56 -9.65 -19.52 -8.67
N GLU A 57 -10.74 -19.58 -9.44
CA GLU A 57 -11.65 -20.72 -9.54
C GLU A 57 -10.95 -21.98 -10.07
N THR A 58 -9.83 -21.80 -10.76
CA THR A 58 -9.04 -22.87 -11.39
C THR A 58 -7.71 -23.12 -10.70
N ALA A 59 -7.35 -22.31 -9.71
CA ALA A 59 -6.04 -22.32 -9.06
C ALA A 59 -6.13 -22.78 -7.60
N PRO A 60 -5.22 -23.63 -7.12
CA PRO A 60 -5.16 -23.97 -5.70
C PRO A 60 -4.65 -22.78 -4.87
N GLU A 61 -5.28 -22.53 -3.71
CA GLU A 61 -4.87 -21.48 -2.76
C GLU A 61 -3.45 -21.66 -2.20
N GLY A 62 -2.96 -22.89 -2.07
CA GLY A 62 -1.62 -23.17 -1.56
C GLY A 62 -1.45 -22.87 -0.07
N ASP A 63 -0.32 -22.27 0.32
CA ASP A 63 -0.02 -21.95 1.73
C ASP A 63 -0.98 -20.86 2.24
N PRO A 64 -1.74 -21.09 3.33
CA PRO A 64 -2.67 -20.11 3.85
C PRO A 64 -2.01 -18.81 4.35
N ARG A 65 -0.69 -18.80 4.54
CA ARG A 65 0.11 -17.61 4.91
C ARG A 65 0.55 -16.78 3.70
N ALA A 66 0.46 -17.32 2.49
CA ALA A 66 0.78 -16.64 1.24
C ALA A 66 -0.05 -17.27 0.10
N LYS A 67 -1.33 -16.91 0.05
CA LYS A 67 -2.30 -17.54 -0.86
C LYS A 67 -1.96 -17.25 -2.33
N TYR A 68 -2.14 -18.26 -3.19
CA TYR A 68 -1.90 -18.21 -4.63
C TYR A 68 -0.48 -17.76 -5.01
N LEU A 69 0.49 -17.95 -4.11
CA LEU A 69 1.86 -17.46 -4.29
C LEU A 69 2.50 -17.88 -5.64
N PRO A 70 2.41 -19.16 -6.09
CA PRO A 70 2.98 -19.56 -7.39
C PRO A 70 2.37 -18.81 -8.58
N GLN A 71 1.06 -18.60 -8.57
CA GLN A 71 0.32 -17.91 -9.63
C GLN A 71 0.65 -16.42 -9.64
N ILE A 72 0.70 -15.80 -8.46
CA ILE A 72 1.08 -14.40 -8.30
C ILE A 72 2.53 -14.18 -8.73
N ALA A 73 3.45 -15.07 -8.36
CA ALA A 73 4.84 -15.01 -8.79
C ALA A 73 4.99 -15.15 -10.31
N THR A 74 4.21 -16.03 -10.94
CA THR A 74 4.18 -16.19 -12.40
C THR A 74 3.68 -14.92 -13.08
N ALA A 75 2.55 -14.36 -12.63
CA ALA A 75 2.02 -13.10 -13.16
C ALA A 75 2.99 -11.93 -12.97
N CYS A 76 3.61 -11.80 -11.79
CA CYS A 76 4.61 -10.79 -11.50
C CYS A 76 5.85 -10.93 -12.39
N THR A 77 6.27 -12.17 -12.68
CA THR A 77 7.41 -12.44 -13.59
C THR A 77 7.09 -11.98 -15.01
N LEU A 78 5.91 -12.35 -15.53
CA LEU A 78 5.45 -11.91 -16.86
C LEU A 78 5.37 -10.37 -16.95
N LEU A 79 4.82 -9.74 -15.91
CA LEU A 79 4.71 -8.29 -15.82
C LEU A 79 6.09 -7.62 -15.79
N ALA A 80 7.01 -8.14 -14.98
CA ALA A 80 8.35 -7.61 -14.83
C ALA A 80 9.12 -7.63 -16.15
N VAL A 81 8.99 -8.72 -16.93
CA VAL A 81 9.56 -8.82 -18.27
C VAL A 81 8.95 -7.80 -19.23
N LYS A 82 7.61 -7.67 -19.28
CA LYS A 82 6.96 -6.67 -20.16
C LYS A 82 7.36 -5.23 -19.82
N VAL A 83 7.46 -4.91 -18.54
CA VAL A 83 7.88 -3.58 -18.06
C VAL A 83 9.33 -3.30 -18.43
N GLU A 84 10.22 -4.27 -18.25
CA GLU A 84 11.63 -4.14 -18.63
C GLU A 84 11.78 -3.92 -20.15
N GLN A 85 11.03 -4.68 -20.97
CA GLN A 85 11.02 -4.54 -22.43
C GLN A 85 10.53 -3.16 -22.89
N ALA A 86 9.45 -2.65 -22.29
CA ALA A 86 8.95 -1.31 -22.61
C ALA A 86 10.00 -0.23 -22.30
N LEU A 87 10.65 -0.31 -21.15
CA LEU A 87 11.74 0.60 -20.78
C LEU A 87 12.95 0.47 -21.72
N ALA A 88 13.30 -0.75 -22.13
CA ALA A 88 14.38 -1.00 -23.09
C ALA A 88 14.11 -0.37 -24.46
N GLN A 89 12.84 -0.23 -24.85
CA GLN A 89 12.38 0.48 -26.05
C GLN A 89 12.26 2.00 -25.86
N GLY A 90 12.68 2.53 -24.70
CA GLY A 90 12.61 3.96 -24.39
C GLY A 90 11.20 4.47 -24.05
N GLN A 91 10.25 3.56 -23.80
CA GLN A 91 8.88 3.88 -23.42
C GLN A 91 8.77 3.98 -21.89
N VAL A 92 7.83 4.80 -21.40
CA VAL A 92 7.46 4.83 -19.98
C VAL A 92 6.28 3.87 -19.76
N PRO A 93 6.44 2.82 -18.93
CA PRO A 93 5.37 1.88 -18.66
C PRO A 93 4.31 2.49 -17.75
N LEU A 94 3.04 2.40 -18.16
CA LEU A 94 1.86 2.69 -17.36
C LEU A 94 1.11 1.38 -17.10
N VAL A 95 1.32 0.80 -15.92
CA VAL A 95 0.69 -0.47 -15.55
C VAL A 95 -0.69 -0.21 -14.95
N LEU A 96 -1.70 -0.88 -15.49
CA LEU A 96 -3.06 -0.89 -14.97
C LEU A 96 -3.22 -2.17 -14.14
N GLY A 97 -3.32 -2.04 -12.83
CA GLY A 97 -3.40 -3.19 -11.94
C GLY A 97 -4.82 -3.72 -11.73
N GLY A 98 -4.88 -4.88 -11.08
CA GLY A 98 -5.97 -5.25 -10.19
C GLY A 98 -5.55 -4.98 -8.74
N ASP A 99 -5.22 -6.01 -7.98
CA ASP A 99 -4.72 -5.89 -6.60
C ASP A 99 -3.26 -5.41 -6.55
N HIS A 100 -2.82 -4.93 -5.39
CA HIS A 100 -1.53 -4.24 -5.26
C HIS A 100 -0.31 -5.16 -5.40
N SER A 101 -0.48 -6.49 -5.44
CA SER A 101 0.65 -7.40 -5.68
C SER A 101 1.29 -7.21 -7.07
N VAL A 102 0.59 -6.59 -8.03
CA VAL A 102 1.15 -6.19 -9.33
C VAL A 102 2.37 -5.26 -9.21
N ALA A 103 2.51 -4.55 -8.08
CA ALA A 103 3.65 -3.68 -7.85
C ALA A 103 4.97 -4.46 -7.77
N ILE A 104 4.96 -5.72 -7.33
CA ILE A 104 6.14 -6.57 -7.27
C ILE A 104 6.73 -6.75 -8.66
N GLY A 105 5.90 -7.16 -9.63
CA GLY A 105 6.32 -7.31 -11.03
C GLY A 105 6.74 -5.98 -11.64
N THR A 106 5.93 -4.94 -11.45
CA THR A 106 6.19 -3.59 -12.00
C THR A 106 7.53 -3.02 -11.53
N VAL A 107 7.75 -2.97 -10.22
CA VAL A 107 8.97 -2.41 -9.63
C VAL A 107 10.17 -3.31 -9.91
N SER A 108 10.00 -4.62 -10.02
CA SER A 108 11.08 -5.54 -10.41
C SER A 108 11.58 -5.25 -11.83
N GLY A 109 10.69 -5.04 -12.80
CA GLY A 109 11.06 -4.68 -14.18
C GLY A 109 11.80 -3.34 -14.25
N VAL A 110 11.26 -2.32 -13.57
CA VAL A 110 11.89 -1.00 -13.45
C VAL A 110 13.28 -1.10 -12.81
N SER A 111 13.37 -1.78 -11.66
CA SER A 111 14.62 -1.95 -10.91
C SER A 111 15.67 -2.65 -11.76
N HIS A 112 15.29 -3.70 -12.48
CA HIS A 112 16.23 -4.47 -13.31
C HIS A 112 16.78 -3.62 -14.45
N HIS A 113 15.92 -2.87 -15.14
CA HIS A 113 16.31 -1.97 -16.22
C HIS A 113 17.36 -0.92 -15.78
N PHE A 114 17.10 -0.26 -14.65
CA PHE A 114 18.02 0.76 -14.11
C PHE A 114 19.28 0.14 -13.50
N ARG A 115 19.17 -1.02 -12.84
CA ARG A 115 20.32 -1.75 -12.29
C ARG A 115 21.32 -2.14 -13.38
N ASN A 116 20.84 -2.63 -14.54
CA ASN A 116 21.70 -2.97 -15.68
C ASN A 116 22.45 -1.77 -16.25
N ARG A 117 21.99 -0.54 -15.95
CA ARG A 117 22.64 0.72 -16.29
C ARG A 117 23.43 1.33 -15.12
N GLN A 118 23.64 0.57 -14.05
CA GLN A 118 24.29 1.02 -12.81
C GLN A 118 23.61 2.24 -12.18
N GLN A 119 22.29 2.35 -12.35
CA GLN A 119 21.45 3.40 -11.80
C GLN A 119 20.56 2.85 -10.71
N SER A 120 20.16 3.73 -9.79
CA SER A 120 19.21 3.42 -8.71
C SER A 120 17.88 4.11 -8.96
N ALA A 121 16.78 3.43 -8.63
CA ALA A 121 15.45 4.03 -8.59
C ALA A 121 15.04 4.41 -7.16
N GLY A 122 14.17 5.41 -7.07
CA GLY A 122 13.40 5.75 -5.88
C GLY A 122 11.95 5.29 -6.03
N LEU A 123 11.26 5.04 -4.92
CA LEU A 123 9.87 4.62 -4.90
C LEU A 123 9.04 5.52 -3.99
N ILE A 124 7.97 6.09 -4.52
CA ILE A 124 6.93 6.74 -3.74
C ILE A 124 5.72 5.80 -3.75
N TRP A 125 5.32 5.34 -2.56
CA TRP A 125 4.19 4.46 -2.35
C TRP A 125 3.00 5.27 -1.85
N LEU A 126 2.02 5.49 -2.72
CA LEU A 126 0.81 6.27 -2.38
C LEU A 126 -0.28 5.29 -1.96
N ASP A 127 -0.44 5.06 -0.65
CA ASP A 127 -1.40 4.09 -0.13
C ASP A 127 -1.84 4.45 1.30
N ALA A 128 -3.03 3.97 1.67
CA ALA A 128 -3.52 3.99 3.04
C ALA A 128 -2.81 2.96 3.93
N HIS A 129 -2.34 1.85 3.34
CA HIS A 129 -1.65 0.74 4.00
C HIS A 129 -0.15 0.79 3.75
N ALA A 130 0.64 0.11 4.60
CA ALA A 130 2.07 0.00 4.37
C ALA A 130 2.43 -1.08 3.36
N ASP A 131 1.61 -2.13 3.23
CA ASP A 131 1.85 -3.28 2.36
C ASP A 131 3.21 -3.96 2.63
N MET A 132 3.63 -3.92 3.89
CA MET A 132 4.90 -4.43 4.40
C MET A 132 4.72 -5.68 5.27
N ASN A 133 3.59 -6.39 5.19
CA ASN A 133 3.48 -7.70 5.84
C ASN A 133 4.41 -8.74 5.20
N THR A 134 4.77 -9.76 5.98
CA THR A 134 5.34 -11.03 5.49
C THR A 134 4.34 -12.17 5.72
N PRO A 135 4.59 -13.39 5.21
CA PRO A 135 3.75 -14.55 5.53
C PRO A 135 3.62 -14.80 7.04
N GLU A 136 4.62 -14.41 7.83
CA GLU A 136 4.63 -14.58 9.29
C GLU A 136 3.85 -13.50 10.03
N SER A 137 3.77 -12.27 9.49
CA SER A 137 3.09 -11.15 10.15
C SER A 137 1.65 -10.95 9.68
N SER A 138 1.31 -11.40 8.48
CA SER A 138 0.00 -11.18 7.87
C SER A 138 -1.11 -11.91 8.63
N PRO A 139 -2.20 -11.23 8.99
CA PRO A 139 -3.35 -11.87 9.64
C PRO A 139 -4.22 -12.67 8.64
N SER A 140 -4.05 -12.47 7.33
CA SER A 140 -4.93 -13.02 6.29
C SER A 140 -4.23 -13.98 5.32
N GLY A 141 -2.90 -13.91 5.24
CA GLY A 141 -2.08 -14.57 4.23
C GLY A 141 -2.28 -14.03 2.81
N ASN A 142 -2.97 -12.89 2.68
CA ASN A 142 -3.21 -12.23 1.41
C ASN A 142 -1.95 -11.50 0.94
N VAL A 143 -1.44 -11.86 -0.24
CA VAL A 143 -0.19 -11.33 -0.78
C VAL A 143 -0.28 -9.84 -1.18
N HIS A 144 -1.48 -9.29 -1.41
CA HIS A 144 -1.63 -7.85 -1.75
C HIS A 144 -1.16 -6.92 -0.62
N GLY A 145 -1.08 -7.40 0.63
CA GLY A 145 -0.54 -6.66 1.77
C GLY A 145 0.96 -6.88 2.02
N MET A 146 1.64 -7.60 1.13
CA MET A 146 3.09 -7.89 1.19
C MET A 146 3.97 -7.23 0.10
N PRO A 147 3.47 -6.52 -0.93
CA PRO A 147 4.30 -6.14 -2.08
C PRO A 147 5.44 -5.19 -1.71
N LEU A 148 5.23 -4.23 -0.80
CA LEU A 148 6.28 -3.30 -0.41
C LEU A 148 7.39 -3.99 0.40
N ALA A 149 7.03 -4.96 1.26
CA ALA A 149 8.00 -5.84 1.91
C ALA A 149 8.82 -6.61 0.86
N CYS A 150 8.15 -7.22 -0.13
CA CYS A 150 8.82 -8.01 -1.17
C CYS A 150 9.80 -7.15 -1.98
N ILE A 151 9.40 -5.94 -2.35
CA ILE A 151 10.24 -4.95 -3.04
C ILE A 151 11.46 -4.55 -2.20
N ALA A 152 11.27 -4.42 -0.88
CA ALA A 152 12.32 -4.15 0.09
C ALA A 152 13.20 -5.38 0.41
N GLY A 153 12.91 -6.55 -0.18
CA GLY A 153 13.67 -7.79 -0.02
C GLY A 153 13.24 -8.67 1.16
N LEU A 154 12.04 -8.45 1.70
CA LEU A 154 11.45 -9.21 2.81
C LEU A 154 10.23 -9.99 2.29
N GLY A 155 10.23 -11.32 2.42
CA GLY A 155 9.11 -12.15 1.99
C GLY A 155 9.54 -13.40 1.21
N PRO A 156 8.59 -14.06 0.51
CA PRO A 156 8.87 -15.27 -0.26
C PRO A 156 9.89 -15.04 -1.38
N THR A 157 10.80 -16.01 -1.57
CA THR A 157 11.89 -15.90 -2.56
C THR A 157 11.36 -15.86 -3.99
N GLU A 158 10.21 -16.48 -4.22
CA GLU A 158 9.46 -16.48 -5.48
C GLU A 158 9.05 -15.06 -5.90
N LEU A 159 8.96 -14.11 -4.96
CA LEU A 159 8.59 -12.72 -5.20
C LEU A 159 9.79 -11.77 -5.03
N THR A 160 10.58 -11.94 -3.97
CA THR A 160 11.75 -11.09 -3.73
C THR A 160 12.87 -11.34 -4.75
N GLY A 161 12.98 -12.58 -5.22
CA GLY A 161 14.06 -13.09 -6.08
C GLY A 161 13.85 -12.92 -7.58
N LEU A 162 12.80 -12.22 -8.05
CA LEU A 162 12.59 -11.95 -9.50
C LEU A 162 13.88 -11.40 -10.16
N PHE A 163 14.27 -11.89 -11.33
CA PHE A 163 15.55 -11.55 -11.97
C PHE A 163 16.82 -11.89 -11.13
N GLY A 164 16.72 -12.72 -10.10
CA GLY A 164 17.86 -13.29 -9.37
C GLY A 164 18.57 -12.35 -8.38
N TYR A 165 17.95 -11.25 -7.96
CA TYR A 165 18.55 -10.35 -6.96
C TYR A 165 17.52 -9.70 -6.05
N GLN A 166 17.96 -9.24 -4.89
CA GLN A 166 17.16 -8.45 -3.95
C GLN A 166 18.08 -7.52 -3.13
N PRO A 167 17.56 -6.42 -2.55
CA PRO A 167 16.20 -5.89 -2.74
C PRO A 167 16.01 -5.27 -4.13
N LYS A 168 14.75 -5.03 -4.54
CA LYS A 168 14.46 -4.29 -5.78
C LYS A 168 14.71 -2.80 -5.60
N ILE A 169 14.28 -2.25 -4.47
CA ILE A 169 14.54 -0.87 -4.08
C ILE A 169 15.14 -0.91 -2.67
N ALA A 170 16.24 -0.19 -2.47
CA ALA A 170 16.81 -0.06 -1.14
C ALA A 170 15.78 0.64 -0.22
N PRO A 171 15.48 0.13 0.99
CA PRO A 171 14.42 0.69 1.85
C PRO A 171 14.53 2.20 2.10
N ARG A 172 15.76 2.72 2.25
CA ARG A 172 16.04 4.15 2.42
C ARG A 172 15.58 5.05 1.24
N ASN A 173 15.36 4.46 0.07
CA ASN A 173 14.88 5.10 -1.15
C ASN A 173 13.35 4.92 -1.36
N ILE A 174 12.66 4.36 -0.37
CA ILE A 174 11.21 4.17 -0.37
C ILE A 174 10.57 5.21 0.56
N VAL A 175 9.52 5.85 0.07
CA VAL A 175 8.70 6.80 0.84
C VAL A 175 7.23 6.43 0.69
N ILE A 176 6.55 6.14 1.79
CA ILE A 176 5.09 5.95 1.85
C ILE A 176 4.44 7.32 2.07
N VAL A 177 3.33 7.61 1.38
CA VAL A 177 2.52 8.82 1.58
C VAL A 177 1.05 8.43 1.67
N GLY A 178 0.36 8.91 2.70
CA GLY A 178 -1.06 8.63 2.94
C GLY A 178 -1.32 7.55 3.99
N LEU A 179 -0.27 7.07 4.66
CA LEU A 179 -0.35 5.98 5.61
C LEU A 179 -1.34 6.29 6.75
N ARG A 180 -2.30 5.40 6.97
CA ARG A 180 -3.30 5.54 8.04
C ARG A 180 -3.76 4.23 8.66
N ASP A 181 -3.53 3.10 7.99
CA ASP A 181 -3.92 1.79 8.47
C ASP A 181 -2.71 0.84 8.40
N VAL A 182 -2.31 0.30 9.55
CA VAL A 182 -1.11 -0.53 9.67
C VAL A 182 -1.39 -1.61 10.71
N ASP A 183 -1.19 -2.86 10.31
CA ASP A 183 -1.39 -3.99 11.21
C ASP A 183 -0.45 -3.91 12.41
N GLN A 184 -0.90 -4.36 13.59
CA GLN A 184 -0.08 -4.26 14.80
C GLN A 184 1.24 -5.03 14.68
N MET A 185 1.21 -6.18 13.99
CA MET A 185 2.38 -7.03 13.73
C MET A 185 3.30 -6.46 12.64
N GLU A 186 2.78 -5.58 11.78
CA GLU A 186 3.49 -4.93 10.68
C GLU A 186 4.27 -3.68 11.14
N LYS A 187 3.79 -2.99 12.18
CA LYS A 187 4.40 -1.75 12.69
C LYS A 187 5.90 -1.83 12.97
N PRO A 188 6.43 -2.87 13.65
CA PRO A 188 7.88 -2.98 13.87
C PRO A 188 8.64 -3.04 12.55
N GLN A 189 8.13 -3.78 11.57
CA GLN A 189 8.74 -3.91 10.25
C GLN A 189 8.78 -2.57 9.52
N VAL A 190 7.68 -1.82 9.49
CA VAL A 190 7.66 -0.48 8.89
C VAL A 190 8.68 0.44 9.56
N ARG A 191 8.71 0.47 10.90
CA ARG A 191 9.60 1.34 11.68
C ARG A 191 11.08 0.99 11.48
N ASP A 192 11.41 -0.29 11.45
CA ASP A 192 12.80 -0.77 11.50
C ASP A 192 13.38 -1.03 10.09
N SER A 193 12.55 -1.04 9.04
CA SER A 193 12.96 -1.28 7.65
C SER A 193 13.86 -0.19 7.05
N GLY A 194 13.81 1.04 7.56
CA GLY A 194 14.42 2.22 6.94
C GLY A 194 13.60 2.87 5.83
N VAL A 195 12.37 2.38 5.58
CA VAL A 195 11.35 3.08 4.79
C VAL A 195 10.90 4.34 5.52
N ARG A 196 10.65 5.41 4.77
CA ARG A 196 10.09 6.65 5.33
C ARG A 196 8.59 6.65 5.09
N ALA A 197 7.81 7.19 6.02
CA ALA A 197 6.36 7.28 5.87
C ALA A 197 5.85 8.66 6.25
N PHE A 198 4.96 9.21 5.42
CA PHE A 198 4.11 10.34 5.72
C PHE A 198 2.69 9.84 5.90
N THR A 199 2.18 10.02 7.12
CA THR A 199 0.83 9.60 7.50
C THR A 199 -0.21 10.62 7.04
N MET A 200 -1.49 10.26 7.11
CA MET A 200 -2.57 11.24 6.91
C MET A 200 -2.46 12.44 7.85
N ARG A 201 -1.95 12.24 9.08
CA ARG A 201 -1.70 13.34 10.02
C ARG A 201 -0.64 14.32 9.50
N ASP A 202 0.42 13.81 8.87
CA ASP A 202 1.44 14.67 8.26
C ASP A 202 0.85 15.52 7.12
N ILE A 203 -0.06 14.93 6.34
CA ILE A 203 -0.78 15.63 5.26
C ILE A 203 -1.71 16.71 5.85
N ASP A 204 -2.46 16.39 6.91
CA ASP A 204 -3.37 17.34 7.56
C ASP A 204 -2.64 18.52 8.21
N GLU A 205 -1.49 18.26 8.87
CA GLU A 205 -0.73 19.29 9.58
C GLU A 205 0.11 20.17 8.65
N ARG A 206 0.60 19.63 7.53
CA ARG A 206 1.61 20.30 6.67
C ARG A 206 1.12 20.63 5.26
N GLY A 207 0.01 20.04 4.84
CA GLY A 207 -0.52 20.10 3.49
C GLY A 207 0.18 19.16 2.50
N LEU A 208 -0.59 18.61 1.55
CA LEU A 208 -0.13 17.64 0.56
C LEU A 208 1.08 18.12 -0.26
N ARG A 209 1.11 19.41 -0.65
CA ARG A 209 2.23 19.99 -1.39
C ARG A 209 3.55 19.84 -0.63
N SER A 210 3.59 20.23 0.64
CA SER A 210 4.80 20.16 1.47
C SER A 210 5.29 18.73 1.62
N VAL A 211 4.36 17.79 1.84
CA VAL A 211 4.66 16.36 1.98
C VAL A 211 5.23 15.81 0.68
N MET A 212 4.61 16.08 -0.47
CA MET A 212 5.09 15.59 -1.77
C MET A 212 6.43 16.20 -2.18
N ASP A 213 6.66 17.49 -1.93
CA ASP A 213 7.95 18.15 -2.19
C ASP A 213 9.09 17.49 -1.40
N GLU A 214 8.81 17.05 -0.17
CA GLU A 214 9.77 16.29 0.62
C GLU A 214 9.93 14.86 0.11
N ALA A 215 8.82 14.15 -0.14
CA ALA A 215 8.81 12.78 -0.62
C ALA A 215 9.60 12.61 -1.93
N ILE A 216 9.54 13.56 -2.86
CA ILE A 216 10.29 13.52 -4.12
C ILE A 216 11.80 13.72 -3.89
N ARG A 217 12.19 14.54 -2.91
CA ARG A 217 13.61 14.85 -2.65
C ARG A 217 14.36 13.72 -1.95
N LEU A 218 13.68 12.92 -1.13
CA LEU A 218 14.34 11.95 -0.26
C LEU A 218 14.98 10.78 -1.03
N PRO A 219 14.32 10.14 -2.01
CA PRO A 219 14.92 9.04 -2.78
C PRO A 219 16.07 9.48 -3.70
N LEU A 220 16.13 10.75 -4.10
CA LEU A 220 17.06 11.26 -5.12
C LEU A 220 18.39 11.79 -4.55
N ARG A 221 18.51 12.00 -3.24
CA ARG A 221 19.70 12.63 -2.62
C ARG A 221 20.89 11.70 -2.43
N ASP A 222 20.66 10.40 -2.25
CA ASP A 222 21.74 9.48 -1.86
C ASP A 222 22.46 8.78 -3.03
N GLY A 223 22.09 9.07 -4.28
CA GLY A 223 22.92 8.76 -5.46
C GLY A 223 24.25 9.54 -5.48
N ARG A 224 24.39 10.55 -4.61
CA ARG A 224 25.62 11.32 -4.38
C ARG A 224 25.93 11.40 -2.87
N GLY A 225 26.15 10.27 -2.21
CA GLY A 225 27.00 10.15 -1.01
C GLY A 225 26.87 11.20 0.10
N HIS A 226 25.70 11.76 0.39
CA HIS A 226 25.52 12.71 1.48
C HIS A 226 24.29 12.38 2.33
N SER A 227 24.50 11.49 3.29
CA SER A 227 23.51 11.11 4.30
C SER A 227 23.04 12.35 5.08
N PRO A 228 21.76 12.76 5.00
CA PRO A 228 21.21 13.71 5.95
C PRO A 228 20.86 12.94 7.22
N ARG A 229 21.58 13.22 8.31
CA ARG A 229 21.21 12.74 9.64
C ARG A 229 19.74 13.07 9.92
N PRO A 230 18.92 12.12 10.41
CA PRO A 230 17.54 12.42 10.77
C PRO A 230 17.54 13.48 11.88
N ARG A 231 16.85 14.59 11.64
CA ARG A 231 16.54 15.54 12.71
C ARG A 231 15.71 14.79 13.74
N ARG A 232 16.22 14.72 14.97
CA ARG A 232 15.55 14.08 16.11
C ARG A 232 14.13 14.63 16.21
N HIS A 233 13.13 13.79 15.96
CA HIS A 233 11.77 14.07 16.40
C HIS A 233 11.82 14.32 17.90
N ARG A 234 11.28 15.48 18.33
CA ARG A 234 11.12 15.83 19.74
C ARG A 234 10.42 14.65 20.43
N ARG A 235 11.06 14.13 21.49
CA ARG A 235 10.44 13.19 22.42
C ARG A 235 9.09 13.78 22.86
N LEU A 236 8.02 13.01 22.70
CA LEU A 236 6.74 13.29 23.35
C LEU A 236 6.99 13.38 24.87
N PRO A 237 6.51 14.42 25.57
CA PRO A 237 6.67 14.48 27.01
C PRO A 237 5.79 13.42 27.69
N PRO A 238 6.22 12.84 28.83
CA PRO A 238 5.40 11.89 29.56
C PRO A 238 4.17 12.60 30.14
N LEU A 239 3.01 11.96 30.01
CA LEU A 239 1.77 12.38 30.66
C LEU A 239 1.99 12.49 32.17
N ALA A 240 2.06 13.73 32.67
CA ALA A 240 2.12 14.03 34.08
C ALA A 240 0.77 13.64 34.74
N ARG A 241 0.84 12.71 35.69
CA ARG A 241 -0.22 12.43 36.64
C ARG A 241 -0.31 13.61 37.63
N HIS A 242 -1.35 14.43 37.51
CA HIS A 242 -1.85 15.26 38.61
C HIS A 242 -3.29 14.77 38.89
N GLY A 243 -3.66 14.24 40.06
CA GLY A 243 -3.10 14.46 41.40
C GLY A 243 -3.74 15.68 42.07
N PHE A 244 -5.05 15.89 41.95
CA PHE A 244 -5.77 16.93 42.70
C PHE A 244 -6.20 16.38 44.07
N ARG A 245 -5.44 16.74 45.11
CA ARG A 245 -5.90 16.78 46.50
C ARG A 245 -6.31 18.21 46.81
N GLY A 246 -7.51 18.40 47.35
CA GLY A 246 -7.97 19.70 47.86
C GLY A 246 -9.42 19.67 48.35
N SER A 247 -9.62 19.23 49.59
CA SER A 247 -10.74 19.64 50.47
C SER A 247 -10.13 20.62 51.51
N PRO A 248 -10.85 21.62 52.07
CA PRO A 248 -12.09 21.41 52.84
C PRO A 248 -13.13 22.56 52.86
N GLY A 249 -14.35 22.26 53.33
CA GLY A 249 -15.24 23.29 53.92
C GLY A 249 -16.76 23.16 53.71
N ARG A 250 -17.45 22.57 54.71
CA ARG A 250 -18.85 22.71 55.22
C ARG A 250 -19.76 23.76 54.53
N ALA A 251 -21.07 23.59 54.29
CA ALA A 251 -22.15 23.16 55.19
C ALA A 251 -23.54 23.05 54.46
N ARG A 252 -24.34 22.06 54.89
CA ARG A 252 -25.83 21.98 55.06
C ARG A 252 -26.79 22.45 53.93
N SER A 253 -27.71 21.56 53.48
CA SER A 253 -29.09 21.46 54.02
C SER A 253 -30.05 20.51 53.25
N ARG A 254 -30.88 19.77 54.03
CA ARG A 254 -32.28 19.26 53.80
C ARG A 254 -32.53 18.15 52.76
N HIS A 255 -32.87 16.91 53.17
CA HIS A 255 -34.23 16.30 53.32
C HIS A 255 -35.13 16.45 52.08
N ALA A 256 -35.79 15.44 51.48
CA ALA A 256 -36.44 14.22 51.98
C ALA A 256 -36.63 13.15 50.85
N GLY A 257 -36.86 11.87 51.21
CA GLY A 257 -37.41 10.82 50.30
C GLY A 257 -38.95 10.86 50.24
N PRO A 258 -39.69 9.77 49.89
CA PRO A 258 -39.24 8.42 49.49
C PRO A 258 -40.06 7.70 48.36
N ARG A 259 -39.47 6.61 47.81
CA ARG A 259 -40.02 5.25 47.51
C ARG A 259 -41.24 4.95 46.58
N ARG A 260 -41.07 3.81 45.87
CA ARG A 260 -42.01 2.74 45.35
C ARG A 260 -42.51 2.91 43.89
N ARG A 261 -42.11 2.01 42.97
CA ARG A 261 -42.63 0.65 42.60
C ARG A 261 -44.00 0.69 41.89
N HIS A 262 -44.06 0.34 40.60
CA HIS A 262 -44.88 -0.76 40.04
C HIS A 262 -44.89 -0.76 38.48
N LEU A 263 -44.48 -1.89 37.87
CA LEU A 263 -45.06 -2.49 36.65
C LEU A 263 -46.34 -3.27 37.07
N PRO A 264 -47.26 -3.77 36.19
CA PRO A 264 -47.06 -4.23 34.79
C PRO A 264 -48.27 -4.15 33.79
N ARG A 265 -48.09 -4.74 32.57
CA ARG A 265 -49.02 -5.50 31.68
C ARG A 265 -49.63 -4.86 30.39
N GLY A 266 -49.63 -5.71 29.34
CA GLY A 266 -50.50 -5.72 28.14
C GLY A 266 -49.71 -5.52 26.84
N ALA A 267 -49.35 -6.49 25.98
CA ALA A 267 -50.07 -7.57 25.27
C ALA A 267 -50.95 -7.09 24.09
N PHE A 268 -51.00 -7.90 23.02
CA PHE A 268 -51.55 -7.73 21.65
C PHE A 268 -50.56 -7.08 20.66
N GLY A 269 -50.14 -7.70 19.55
CA GLY A 269 -50.67 -8.81 18.76
C GLY A 269 -50.91 -8.30 17.34
N ASN A 270 -50.18 -8.82 16.36
CA ASN A 270 -50.46 -8.85 14.91
C ASN A 270 -49.28 -9.68 14.31
N GLY A 271 -49.47 -10.81 13.63
CA GLY A 271 -50.53 -11.13 12.69
C GLY A 271 -49.91 -11.03 11.30
N ASN A 272 -49.32 -12.14 10.82
CA ASN A 272 -49.02 -12.36 9.41
C ASN A 272 -50.32 -12.23 8.60
N ASP A 273 -50.25 -11.57 7.45
CA ASP A 273 -50.75 -12.09 6.16
C ASP A 273 -50.46 -11.06 5.04
N LEU A 274 -49.82 -11.59 3.98
CA LEU A 274 -49.59 -11.03 2.62
C LEU A 274 -48.55 -9.91 2.42
#